data_AF-A0A9D1NFM9-F1
#
_entry.id   AF-A0A9D1NFM9-F1
#
_cell.length_a   1.000
_cell.length_b   1.000
_cell.length_c   1.000
_cell.angle_alpha   90.00
_cell.angle_beta   90.00
_cell.angle_gamma   90.00
#
_symmetry.space_group_name_H-M   'P 1'
#
loop_
_entity.id
_entity.type
_entity.pdbx_description
1 polymer ?
#
loop_
_entity_poly.entity_id
_entity_poly.type
_entity_poly.pdbx_seq_one_letter_code
_entity_poly.pdbx_strand_id
1 'polypeptide(L)' 'YKRQEYDKQYIKTVDLDCGGVDFYEGETADPGYLEAKSWIDSVVNGTELIVKPEQALVVTQILEAIYESAKTGKTITF' A
#
# COMPACT_ATOMS: atom_id res chain seq x y z
N TYR A 1 -35.32 6.86 42.55
CA TYR A 1 -34.45 6.23 41.54
C TYR A 1 -33.95 7.29 40.56
N LYS A 2 -32.75 7.84 40.78
CA LYS A 2 -32.06 8.71 39.79
C LYS A 2 -30.92 7.89 39.19
N ARG A 3 -31.03 7.56 37.89
CA ARG A 3 -29.96 6.95 37.09
C ARG A 3 -29.33 8.06 36.25
N GLN A 4 -28.12 8.51 36.58
CA GLN A 4 -27.20 9.14 35.63
C GLN A 4 -25.78 9.08 36.23
N GLU A 5 -24.91 8.23 35.68
CA GLU A 5 -23.44 8.37 35.78
C GLU A 5 -22.78 7.53 34.68
N TYR A 6 -22.67 8.07 33.46
CA TYR A 6 -21.71 7.61 32.44
C TYR A 6 -21.33 8.79 31.54
N ASP A 7 -20.70 9.81 32.13
CA ASP A 7 -20.23 11.01 31.43
C ASP A 7 -18.70 11.00 31.26
N LYS A 8 -18.18 10.00 30.55
CA LYS A 8 -16.79 10.02 30.07
C LYS A 8 -16.73 9.44 28.66
N GLN A 9 -16.61 10.31 27.66
CA GLN A 9 -16.19 9.90 26.32
C GLN A 9 -14.73 9.44 26.40
N TYR A 10 -14.45 8.21 25.97
CA TYR A 10 -13.10 7.74 25.73
C TYR A 10 -12.85 7.72 24.23
N ILE A 11 -11.73 8.30 23.81
CA ILE A 11 -11.26 8.20 22.43
C ILE A 11 -10.39 6.95 22.37
N LYS A 12 -10.84 5.93 21.64
CA LYS A 12 -10.03 4.75 21.33
C LYS A 12 -9.15 5.09 20.13
N THR A 13 -8.00 5.69 20.38
CA THR A 13 -6.95 5.82 19.36
C THR A 13 -6.37 4.42 19.14
N VAL A 14 -6.63 3.83 17.98
CA VAL A 14 -5.91 2.63 17.55
C VAL A 14 -4.55 3.13 17.11
N ASP A 15 -3.51 2.74 17.84
CA ASP A 15 -2.14 2.97 17.40
C ASP A 15 -1.88 2.04 16.20
N LEU A 16 -1.64 2.65 15.04
CA LEU A 16 -1.32 1.95 13.79
C LEU A 16 0.18 2.01 13.48
N ASP A 17 0.96 2.62 14.37
CA ASP A 17 2.40 2.64 14.24
C ASP A 17 2.95 1.23 14.52
N CYS A 18 4.18 0.97 14.07
CA CYS A 18 4.86 -0.31 14.29
C CYS A 18 5.31 -0.42 15.76
N GLY A 19 4.35 -0.47 16.68
CA GLY A 19 4.58 -0.62 18.10
C GLY A 19 5.03 -2.05 18.40
N GLY A 20 6.31 -2.21 18.73
CA GLY A 20 6.83 -3.46 19.26
C GLY A 20 6.05 -3.89 20.52
N VAL A 21 5.82 -5.20 20.67
CA VAL A 21 5.30 -5.77 21.94
C VAL A 21 6.49 -6.05 22.87
N ASP A 22 6.26 -6.12 24.19
CA ASP A 22 7.23 -6.16 25.31
C ASP A 22 8.64 -6.78 25.09
N PHE A 23 8.83 -7.72 24.15
CA PHE A 23 10.10 -8.37 23.83
C PHE A 23 10.49 -8.37 22.34
N TYR A 24 9.74 -7.69 21.47
CA TYR A 24 9.94 -7.67 20.01
C TYR A 24 9.78 -6.25 19.48
N GLU A 25 10.82 -5.68 18.88
CA GLU A 25 10.72 -4.42 18.14
C GLU A 25 9.84 -4.60 16.90
N GLY A 26 9.05 -3.57 16.59
CA GLY A 26 8.34 -3.50 15.32
C GLY A 26 9.33 -3.26 14.19
N GLU A 27 9.50 -4.24 13.30
CA GLU A 27 10.33 -4.04 12.12
C GLU A 27 9.61 -3.14 11.12
N THR A 28 10.18 -1.95 10.88
CA THR A 28 9.81 -1.10 9.76
C THR A 28 10.83 -1.29 8.66
N ALA A 29 10.35 -1.61 7.47
CA ALA A 29 11.19 -1.69 6.28
C ALA A 29 10.77 -0.57 5.32
N ASP A 30 11.73 0.21 4.85
CA ASP A 30 11.47 1.20 3.81
C ASP A 30 11.03 0.48 2.53
N PRO A 31 9.80 0.72 2.03
CA PRO A 31 9.28 0.01 0.86
C PRO A 31 10.14 0.25 -0.39
N GLY A 32 10.71 1.46 -0.54
CA GLY A 32 11.57 1.80 -1.68
C GLY A 32 12.88 1.02 -1.65
N TYR A 33 13.50 0.88 -0.47
CA TYR A 33 14.67 0.05 -0.27
C TYR A 33 14.39 -1.43 -0.58
N LEU A 34 13.26 -1.97 -0.13
CA LEU A 34 12.88 -3.35 -0.40
C LEU A 34 12.66 -3.61 -1.90
N GLU A 35 11.98 -2.69 -2.60
CA GLU A 35 11.76 -2.76 -4.03
C GLU A 35 13.09 -2.73 -4.81
N ALA A 36 13.95 -1.74 -4.51
CA ALA A 36 15.25 -1.62 -5.14
C ALA A 36 16.13 -2.86 -4.89
N LYS A 37 16.15 -3.38 -3.66
CA LYS A 37 16.86 -4.61 -3.31
C LYS A 37 16.35 -5.80 -4.14
N SER A 38 15.03 -5.98 -4.23
CA SER A 38 14.40 -7.05 -5.02
C SER A 38 14.76 -6.97 -6.50
N TRP A 39 14.75 -5.77 -7.07
CA TRP A 39 15.14 -5.53 -8.46
C TRP A 39 16.61 -5.85 -8.71
N ILE A 40 17.53 -5.35 -7.86
CA ILE A 40 18.97 -5.62 -7.99
C ILE A 40 19.25 -7.12 -7.86
N ASP A 41 18.63 -7.80 -6.90
CA ASP A 41 18.79 -9.24 -6.71
C ASP A 41 18.38 -10.03 -7.96
N SER A 42 17.24 -9.66 -8.56
CA SER A 42 16.75 -10.28 -9.81
C SER A 42 17.72 -10.08 -10.97
N VAL A 43 18.37 -8.90 -11.04
CA VAL A 43 19.38 -8.61 -12.07
C VAL A 43 20.67 -9.41 -11.87
N VAL A 44 21.15 -9.52 -10.62
CA VAL A 44 22.43 -10.18 -10.30
C VAL A 44 22.30 -11.70 -10.33
N ASN A 45 21.24 -12.23 -9.74
CA ASN A 45 21.06 -13.67 -9.54
C ASN A 45 20.14 -14.33 -10.57
N GLY A 46 19.51 -13.54 -11.46
CA GLY A 46 18.55 -14.06 -12.44
C GLY A 46 17.30 -14.65 -11.79
N THR A 47 16.96 -14.22 -10.57
CA THR A 47 15.73 -14.61 -9.88
C THR A 47 14.51 -13.95 -10.52
N GLU A 48 13.33 -14.53 -10.32
CA GLU A 48 12.09 -14.01 -10.93
C GLU A 48 11.69 -12.68 -10.27
N LEU A 49 11.40 -11.68 -11.11
CA LEU A 49 10.91 -10.38 -10.65
C LEU A 49 9.54 -10.52 -9.98
N ILE A 50 9.38 -9.84 -8.84
CA ILE A 50 8.10 -9.76 -8.13
C ILE A 50 7.01 -9.03 -8.94
N VAL A 51 7.42 -8.11 -9.82
CA VAL A 51 6.54 -7.42 -10.77
C VAL A 51 7.14 -7.58 -12.17
N LYS A 52 6.39 -8.22 -13.05
CA LYS A 52 6.81 -8.48 -14.43
C LYS A 52 6.56 -7.27 -15.32
N PRO A 53 7.34 -7.09 -16.40
CA PRO A 53 7.13 -6.01 -17.37
C PRO A 53 5.69 -5.97 -17.92
N GLU A 54 5.08 -7.13 -18.15
CA GLU A 54 3.71 -7.23 -18.65
C GLU A 54 2.68 -6.72 -17.62
N GLN A 55 2.93 -6.95 -16.32
CA GLN A 55 2.06 -6.44 -15.26
C GLN A 55 2.18 -4.91 -15.14
N ALA A 56 3.40 -4.38 -15.25
CA ALA A 56 3.62 -2.93 -15.27
C ALA A 56 2.94 -2.27 -16.48
N LEU A 57 2.99 -2.92 -17.65
CA LEU A 57 2.32 -2.45 -18.88
C LEU A 57 0.80 -2.32 -18.71
N VAL A 58 0.15 -3.31 -18.09
CA VAL A 58 -1.30 -3.26 -17.84
C VAL A 58 -1.67 -2.04 -16.98
N VAL A 59 -0.85 -1.71 -15.96
CA VAL A 59 -1.07 -0.51 -15.15
C VAL A 59 -0.94 0.76 -15.99
N THR A 60 0.06 0.84 -16.87
CA THR A 60 0.21 1.97 -17.79
C THR A 60 -1.01 2.13 -18.70
N GLN A 61 -1.51 1.04 -19.27
CA GLN A 61 -2.71 1.07 -20.13
C GLN A 61 -3.95 1.56 -19.37
N ILE A 62 -4.12 1.15 -18.11
CA ILE A 62 -5.20 1.64 -17.25
C ILE A 62 -5.06 3.15 -17.03
N LEU A 63 -3.85 3.64 -16.75
CA LEU A 63 -3.61 5.07 -16.56
C LEU A 63 -3.91 5.87 -17.83
N GLU A 64 -3.47 5.38 -18.99
CA GLU A 64 -3.78 6.00 -20.30
C GLU A 64 -5.29 6.05 -20.56
N ALA A 65 -6.00 4.96 -20.30
CA ALA A 65 -7.45 4.89 -20.44
C ALA A 65 -8.18 5.88 -19.51
N ILE A 66 -7.68 6.09 -18.29
CA ILE A 66 -8.21 7.12 -17.37
C ILE A 66 -8.04 8.51 -17.99
N TYR A 67 -6.85 8.83 -18.51
CA TYR A 67 -6.59 10.13 -19.13
C TYR A 67 -7.44 10.34 -20.40
N GLU A 68 -7.58 9.32 -21.24
CA GLU A 68 -8.40 9.39 -22.45
C GLU A 68 -9.90 9.50 -22.11
N SER A 69 -10.39 8.75 -21.12
CA SER A 69 -11.75 8.85 -20.62
C SER A 69 -12.04 10.26 -20.08
N ALA A 70 -11.12 10.84 -19.31
CA ALA A 70 -11.26 12.20 -18.80
C ALA A 70 -11.32 13.25 -19.92
N LYS A 71 -10.55 13.06 -20.99
CA LYS A 71 -10.54 13.96 -22.15
C LYS A 71 -11.81 13.86 -23.01
N THR A 72 -12.34 12.64 -23.18
CA THR A 72 -13.44 12.37 -24.13
C THR A 72 -14.81 12.28 -23.48
N GLY A 73 -14.87 12.11 -22.15
CA GLY A 73 -16.10 11.83 -21.40
C GLY A 73 -16.71 10.46 -21.71
N LYS A 74 -15.94 9.54 -22.32
CA LYS A 74 -16.40 8.21 -22.74
C LYS A 74 -15.62 7.13 -22.02
N THR A 75 -16.29 6.01 -21.73
CA THR A 75 -15.62 4.83 -21.17
C THR A 75 -14.66 4.23 -22.20
N ILE A 76 -13.41 4.02 -21.78
CA ILE A 76 -12.38 3.33 -22.56
C ILE A 76 -12.25 1.90 -22.03
N THR A 77 -12.34 0.91 -22.92
CA THR A 77 -12.30 -0.52 -22.60
C THR A 77 -11.10 -1.18 -23.27
N PHE A 78 -10.44 -2.11 -22.56
CA PHE A 78 -9.26 -2.85 -23.00
C PHE A 78 -9.45 -4.36 -22.77
#